data_AF-A0A1H2SUR7-F1
#
_entry.id   AF-A0A1H2SUR7-F1
#
_cell.length_a   1.000
_cell.length_b   1.000
_cell.length_c   1.000
_cell.angle_alpha   90.00
_cell.angle_beta   90.00
_cell.angle_gamma   90.00
#
_symmetry.space_group_name_H-M   'P 1'
#
loop_
_entity.id
_entity.type
_entity.pdbx_description
1 polymer ?
#
loop_
_entity_poly.entity_id
_entity_poly.type
_entity_poly.pdbx_seq_one_letter_code
_entity_poly.pdbx_strand_id
1 'polypeptide(L)'
;MDHIANEIMSVVNLGVEVSLVIGGGNIFRGNMAESWGIERAEADNIRTLATVINSLMLRGVLKAKSNKEVRVMTAIPITSVAEPYIRLWAVHHLEKGYIVIFAGGNGQPYVTTDYPSVQRAIEVNCDAMDHSAFILARDYNLPMHVFNFDKRGSMKEICEGKDNGTIISGELH
;
A
#
# COMPACT_ATOMS: atom_id res chain seq x y z
N MET A 1 1.86 5.02 -13.29
CA MET A 1 0.62 4.21 -13.19
C MET A 1 0.72 2.95 -14.04
N ASP A 2 0.96 3.05 -15.36
CA ASP A 2 1.02 1.84 -16.23
C ASP A 2 2.14 0.87 -15.84
N HIS A 3 3.35 1.39 -15.62
CA HIS A 3 4.51 0.62 -15.12
C HIS A 3 4.18 -0.12 -13.81
N ILE A 4 3.65 0.60 -12.81
CA ILE A 4 3.25 0.05 -11.51
C ILE A 4 2.26 -1.10 -11.67
N ALA A 5 1.24 -0.91 -12.51
CA ALA A 5 0.23 -1.94 -12.74
C ALA A 5 0.85 -3.20 -13.38
N ASN A 6 1.77 -3.05 -14.33
CA ASN A 6 2.44 -4.19 -14.97
C ASN A 6 3.31 -4.98 -13.97
N GLU A 7 4.03 -4.28 -13.08
CA GLU A 7 4.83 -4.93 -12.03
C GLU A 7 3.94 -5.69 -11.04
N ILE A 8 2.86 -5.07 -10.54
CA ILE A 8 1.88 -5.73 -9.67
C ILE A 8 1.31 -6.98 -10.35
N MET A 9 0.90 -6.87 -11.61
CA MET A 9 0.37 -8.01 -12.36
C MET A 9 1.39 -9.13 -12.52
N SER A 10 2.68 -8.81 -12.64
CA SER A 10 3.73 -9.83 -12.73
C SER A 10 3.80 -10.71 -11.47
N VAL A 11 3.65 -10.11 -10.28
CA VAL A 11 3.63 -10.82 -8.99
C VAL A 11 2.33 -11.59 -8.80
N VAL A 12 1.22 -10.94 -9.09
CA VAL A 12 -0.13 -11.52 -8.98
C VAL A 12 -0.30 -12.74 -9.90
N ASN A 13 0.42 -12.80 -11.03
CA ASN A 13 0.45 -13.95 -11.93
C ASN A 13 1.32 -15.11 -11.45
N LEU A 14 2.18 -14.90 -10.44
CA LEU A 14 2.92 -15.97 -9.75
C LEU A 14 2.06 -16.70 -8.71
N GLY A 15 0.84 -16.21 -8.46
CA GLY A 15 -0.04 -16.76 -7.42
C GLY A 15 0.15 -16.14 -6.03
N VAL A 16 0.98 -15.09 -5.92
CA VAL A 16 1.18 -14.34 -4.68
C VAL A 16 -0.05 -13.50 -4.37
N GLU A 17 -0.47 -13.50 -3.11
CA GLU A 17 -1.52 -12.62 -2.58
C GLU A 17 -0.96 -11.21 -2.42
N VAL A 18 -1.63 -10.22 -3.02
CA VAL A 18 -1.09 -8.86 -3.08
C VAL A 18 -2.03 -7.88 -2.39
N SER A 19 -1.48 -7.20 -1.39
CA SER A 19 -2.08 -6.01 -0.80
C SER A 19 -1.22 -4.77 -1.05
N LEU A 20 -1.85 -3.60 -1.14
CA LEU A 20 -1.19 -2.35 -1.52
C LEU A 20 -1.61 -1.22 -0.59
N VAL A 21 -0.67 -0.33 -0.26
CA VAL A 21 -0.91 0.94 0.43
C VAL A 21 -0.29 2.03 -0.42
N ILE A 22 -1.06 3.06 -0.77
CA ILE A 22 -0.62 4.11 -1.69
C ILE A 22 -0.60 5.46 -0.98
N GLY A 23 0.53 6.15 -1.03
CA GLY A 23 0.65 7.51 -0.51
C GLY A 23 -0.10 8.55 -1.35
N GLY A 24 -0.43 9.69 -0.74
CA GLY A 24 -1.13 10.81 -1.39
C GLY A 24 -0.21 11.93 -1.88
N GLY A 25 1.11 11.76 -1.77
CA GLY A 25 2.10 12.83 -1.97
C GLY A 25 2.20 13.37 -3.39
N ASN A 26 1.69 12.65 -4.39
CA ASN A 26 1.59 13.11 -5.77
C ASN A 26 0.45 14.13 -5.99
N ILE A 27 -0.65 14.01 -5.24
CA ILE A 27 -1.82 14.90 -5.33
C ILE A 27 -1.67 16.07 -4.37
N PHE A 28 -1.19 15.82 -3.16
CA PHE A 28 -1.02 16.85 -2.13
C PHE A 28 0.40 16.84 -1.57
N ARG A 29 1.20 17.85 -1.96
CA ARG A 29 2.60 18.00 -1.58
C ARG A 29 2.75 18.91 -0.36
N GLY A 30 3.75 18.65 0.48
CA GLY A 30 3.93 19.35 1.77
C GLY A 30 4.05 20.88 1.67
N ASN A 31 4.68 21.38 0.61
CA ASN A 31 4.82 22.82 0.35
C ASN A 31 3.51 23.53 0.01
N MET A 32 2.45 22.80 -0.37
CA MET A 32 1.13 23.39 -0.65
C MET A 32 0.39 23.78 0.63
N ALA A 33 0.59 23.03 1.72
CA ALA A 33 -0.08 23.33 2.98
C ALA A 33 0.39 24.67 3.56
N GLU A 34 1.70 24.90 3.52
CA GLU A 34 2.32 26.14 4.01
C GLU A 34 1.93 27.34 3.16
N SER A 35 1.90 27.20 1.83
CA SER A 35 1.52 28.30 0.93
C SER A 35 0.04 28.70 1.06
N TRP A 36 -0.82 27.76 1.43
CA TRP A 36 -2.24 28.02 1.67
C TRP A 36 -2.57 28.41 3.11
N GLY A 37 -1.57 28.38 4.00
CA GLY A 37 -1.76 28.68 5.43
C GLY A 37 -2.74 27.73 6.12
N ILE A 38 -2.90 26.50 5.62
CA ILE A 38 -3.83 25.52 6.21
C ILE A 38 -3.19 24.84 7.42
N GLU A 39 -4.02 24.53 8.41
CA GLU A 39 -3.59 23.78 9.58
C GLU A 39 -3.13 22.36 9.19
N ARG A 40 -2.14 21.85 9.90
CA ARG A 40 -1.59 20.50 9.67
C ARG A 40 -2.66 19.40 9.70
N ALA A 41 -3.62 19.46 10.62
CA ALA A 41 -4.71 18.47 10.68
C ALA A 41 -5.53 18.43 9.39
N GLU A 42 -5.84 19.61 8.83
CA GLU A 42 -6.58 19.72 7.58
C GLU A 42 -5.75 19.24 6.38
N ALA A 43 -4.47 19.59 6.34
CA ALA A 43 -3.53 19.07 5.35
C ALA A 43 -3.46 17.53 5.35
N ASP A 44 -3.52 16.91 6.53
CA ASP A 44 -3.49 15.46 6.69
C ASP A 44 -4.82 14.81 6.25
N ASN A 45 -5.97 15.46 6.49
CA ASN A 45 -7.26 15.03 5.93
C ASN A 45 -7.25 15.03 4.40
N ILE A 46 -6.73 16.11 3.79
CA ILE A 46 -6.58 16.21 2.34
C ILE A 46 -5.66 15.11 1.81
N ARG A 47 -4.50 14.88 2.45
CA ARG A 47 -3.58 13.80 2.08
C ARG A 47 -4.24 12.44 2.19
N THR A 48 -5.07 12.23 3.21
CA THR A 48 -5.82 11.00 3.42
C THR A 48 -6.80 10.75 2.29
N LEU A 49 -7.57 11.77 1.87
CA LEU A 49 -8.46 11.67 0.71
C LEU A 49 -7.70 11.47 -0.61
N ALA A 50 -6.52 12.09 -0.75
CA ALA A 50 -5.64 11.86 -1.90
C ALA A 50 -5.23 10.38 -2.03
N THR A 51 -4.98 9.67 -0.92
CA THR A 51 -4.72 8.22 -0.97
C THR A 51 -5.90 7.43 -1.53
N VAL A 52 -7.14 7.84 -1.20
CA VAL A 52 -8.37 7.22 -1.72
C VAL A 52 -8.46 7.46 -3.23
N ILE A 53 -8.24 8.69 -3.69
CA ILE A 53 -8.25 9.03 -5.13
C ILE A 53 -7.23 8.17 -5.89
N ASN A 54 -5.99 8.11 -5.42
CA ASN A 54 -4.94 7.28 -6.04
C ASN A 54 -5.33 5.80 -6.09
N SER A 55 -5.95 5.29 -5.02
CA SER A 55 -6.37 3.90 -4.94
C SER A 55 -7.47 3.57 -5.95
N LEU A 56 -8.42 4.49 -6.17
CA LEU A 56 -9.45 4.35 -7.20
C LEU A 56 -8.86 4.41 -8.61
N MET A 57 -7.90 5.31 -8.84
CA MET A 57 -7.17 5.38 -10.10
C MET A 57 -6.43 4.08 -10.39
N LEU A 58 -5.67 3.55 -9.41
CA LEU A 58 -4.95 2.29 -9.58
C LEU A 58 -5.91 1.12 -9.79
N ARG A 59 -7.01 1.05 -9.04
CA ARG A 59 -8.09 0.06 -9.27
C ARG A 59 -8.57 0.10 -10.72
N GLY A 60 -8.83 1.30 -11.26
CA GLY A 60 -9.25 1.46 -12.65
C GLY A 60 -8.25 0.90 -13.64
N VAL A 61 -6.96 1.22 -13.47
CA VAL A 61 -5.87 0.73 -14.34
C VAL A 61 -5.70 -0.79 -14.24
N LEU A 62 -5.72 -1.35 -13.02
CA LEU A 62 -5.59 -2.80 -12.81
C LEU A 62 -6.77 -3.59 -13.38
N LYS A 63 -8.00 -3.09 -13.21
CA LYS A 63 -9.20 -3.71 -13.80
C LYS A 63 -9.24 -3.61 -15.32
N ALA A 64 -8.65 -2.56 -15.90
CA ALA A 64 -8.54 -2.44 -17.36
C ALA A 64 -7.52 -3.43 -17.96
N LYS A 65 -6.55 -3.91 -17.16
CA LYS A 65 -5.49 -4.82 -17.60
C LYS A 65 -5.74 -6.30 -17.26
N SER A 66 -6.65 -6.58 -16.33
CA SER A 66 -6.90 -7.94 -15.85
C SER A 66 -8.34 -8.14 -15.43
N ASN A 67 -8.80 -9.40 -15.52
CA ASN A 67 -10.09 -9.81 -15.00
C ASN A 67 -10.05 -10.12 -13.50
N LYS A 68 -8.93 -9.87 -12.81
CA LYS A 68 -8.85 -10.10 -11.37
C LYS A 68 -9.67 -9.04 -10.64
N GLU A 69 -10.35 -9.46 -9.59
CA GLU A 69 -11.08 -8.55 -8.72
C GLU A 69 -10.09 -7.69 -7.92
N VAL A 70 -10.40 -6.39 -7.85
CA VAL A 70 -9.58 -5.40 -7.15
C VAL A 70 -10.47 -4.64 -6.19
N ARG A 71 -10.20 -4.77 -4.89
CA ARG A 71 -10.99 -4.20 -3.80
C ARG A 71 -10.24 -3.04 -3.18
N VAL A 72 -10.90 -1.89 -3.08
CA VAL A 72 -10.36 -0.72 -2.35
C VAL A 72 -11.09 -0.65 -1.02
N MET A 73 -10.32 -0.67 0.06
CA MET A 73 -10.82 -0.62 1.43
C MET A 73 -10.30 0.63 2.14
N THR A 74 -11.17 1.43 2.75
CA THR A 74 -10.80 2.71 3.35
C THR A 74 -10.88 2.67 4.87
N ALA A 75 -9.89 3.25 5.55
CA ALA A 75 -9.92 3.40 7.01
C ALA A 75 -11.01 4.40 7.46
N ILE A 76 -11.25 5.45 6.66
CA ILE A 76 -12.38 6.37 6.83
C ILE A 76 -13.56 5.82 6.02
N PRO A 77 -14.75 5.63 6.59
CA PRO A 77 -15.91 5.15 5.84
C PRO A 77 -16.33 6.11 4.72
N ILE A 78 -16.22 5.67 3.46
CA ILE A 78 -16.70 6.39 2.27
C ILE A 78 -17.53 5.42 1.42
N THR A 79 -18.64 4.94 1.99
CA THR A 79 -19.41 3.79 1.50
C THR A 79 -19.88 3.90 0.05
N SER A 80 -20.09 5.13 -0.45
CA SER A 80 -20.48 5.36 -1.86
C SER A 80 -19.36 5.11 -2.86
N VAL A 81 -18.11 5.02 -2.41
CA VAL A 81 -16.90 5.02 -3.26
C VAL A 81 -16.07 3.74 -3.07
N ALA A 82 -15.90 3.31 -1.82
CA ALA A 82 -15.05 2.19 -1.44
C ALA A 82 -15.60 1.48 -0.21
N GLU A 83 -15.16 0.23 -0.01
CA GLU A 83 -15.56 -0.58 1.12
C GLU A 83 -14.90 -0.05 2.41
N PRO A 84 -15.58 -0.06 3.56
CA PRO A 84 -14.91 0.22 4.82
C PRO A 84 -13.88 -0.87 5.11
N TYR A 85 -12.74 -0.51 5.68
CA TYR A 85 -11.76 -1.49 6.12
C TYR A 85 -12.32 -2.35 7.26
N ILE A 86 -12.43 -3.65 7.00
CA ILE A 86 -12.73 -4.69 7.98
C ILE A 86 -11.68 -5.79 7.78
N ARG A 87 -10.83 -6.02 8.78
CA ARG A 87 -9.69 -6.96 8.70
C ARG A 87 -10.09 -8.33 8.14
N LEU A 88 -11.15 -8.93 8.66
CA LEU A 88 -11.61 -10.25 8.22
C LEU A 88 -12.05 -10.27 6.76
N TRP A 89 -12.62 -9.18 6.25
CA TRP A 89 -12.98 -9.07 4.83
C TRP A 89 -11.74 -8.91 3.97
N ALA A 90 -10.74 -8.16 4.43
CA ALA A 90 -9.48 -8.00 3.71
C ALA A 90 -8.76 -9.35 3.54
N VAL A 91 -8.64 -10.13 4.63
CA VAL A 91 -8.07 -11.48 4.60
C VAL A 91 -8.84 -12.39 3.65
N HIS A 92 -10.17 -12.43 3.77
CA HIS A 92 -11.02 -13.23 2.86
C HIS A 92 -10.91 -12.84 1.38
N HIS A 93 -10.67 -11.55 1.08
CA HIS A 93 -10.41 -11.11 -0.28
C HIS A 93 -9.05 -11.60 -0.79
N LEU A 94 -8.01 -11.55 0.05
CA LEU A 94 -6.67 -12.04 -0.30
C LEU A 94 -6.69 -13.56 -0.57
N GLU A 95 -7.36 -14.34 0.29
CA GLU A 95 -7.51 -15.80 0.14
C GLU A 95 -8.22 -16.21 -1.17
N LYS A 96 -9.06 -15.32 -1.73
CA LYS A 96 -9.71 -15.49 -3.04
C LYS A 96 -8.82 -15.11 -4.23
N GLY A 97 -7.61 -14.64 -3.97
CA GLY A 97 -6.68 -14.13 -4.97
C GLY A 97 -7.04 -12.73 -5.50
N TYR A 98 -7.82 -11.95 -4.75
CA TYR A 98 -8.15 -10.57 -5.12
C TYR A 98 -6.98 -9.65 -4.78
N ILE A 99 -6.85 -8.55 -5.51
CA ILE A 99 -5.90 -7.49 -5.16
C ILE A 99 -6.60 -6.55 -4.17
N VAL A 100 -6.02 -6.35 -2.98
CA VAL A 100 -6.59 -5.46 -1.96
C VAL A 100 -5.78 -4.17 -1.87
N ILE A 101 -6.43 -3.01 -1.97
CA ILE A 101 -5.80 -1.71 -1.85
C ILE A 101 -6.34 -1.03 -0.59
N PHE A 102 -5.47 -0.78 0.39
CA PHE A 102 -5.79 -0.03 1.59
C PHE A 102 -5.57 1.46 1.37
N ALA A 103 -6.60 2.24 1.68
CA ALA A 103 -6.60 3.68 1.53
C ALA A 103 -7.10 4.37 2.80
N GLY A 104 -6.87 5.67 2.89
CA GLY A 104 -7.31 6.49 4.02
C GLY A 104 -6.41 6.39 5.26
N GLY A 105 -5.18 5.87 5.13
CA GLY A 105 -4.24 5.72 6.24
C GLY A 105 -4.84 4.89 7.38
N ASN A 106 -4.76 5.41 8.60
CA ASN A 106 -5.47 4.88 9.77
C ASN A 106 -6.66 5.78 10.19
N GLY A 107 -7.02 6.76 9.35
CA GLY A 107 -8.10 7.71 9.61
C GLY A 107 -7.79 8.80 10.63
N GLN A 108 -6.54 8.95 11.08
CA GLN A 108 -6.13 9.95 12.06
C GLN A 108 -5.16 10.97 11.46
N PRO A 109 -5.32 12.28 11.78
CA PRO A 109 -4.33 13.29 11.41
C PRO A 109 -3.02 13.09 12.19
N TYR A 110 -1.95 13.74 11.73
CA TYR A 110 -0.59 13.68 12.27
C TYR A 110 0.15 12.35 12.09
N VAL A 111 -0.47 11.39 11.38
CA VAL A 111 0.10 10.07 11.10
C VAL A 111 0.70 10.05 9.69
N THR A 112 1.94 9.58 9.57
CA THR A 112 2.60 9.36 8.26
C THR A 112 2.09 8.07 7.62
N THR A 113 2.07 7.97 6.29
CA THR A 113 1.63 6.78 5.53
C THR A 113 2.34 5.49 5.96
N ASP A 114 3.57 5.66 6.46
CA ASP A 114 4.44 4.64 7.00
C ASP A 114 3.76 3.78 8.07
N TYR A 115 3.15 4.42 9.07
CA TYR A 115 2.51 3.70 10.17
C TYR A 115 1.32 2.83 9.71
N PRO A 116 0.33 3.36 8.95
CA PRO A 116 -0.73 2.55 8.37
C PRO A 116 -0.23 1.44 7.45
N SER A 117 0.88 1.65 6.73
CA SER A 117 1.41 0.61 5.83
C SER A 117 1.83 -0.65 6.59
N VAL A 118 2.61 -0.47 7.66
CA VAL A 118 3.01 -1.57 8.56
C VAL A 118 1.82 -2.12 9.33
N GLN A 119 0.94 -1.25 9.84
CA GLN A 119 -0.26 -1.71 10.54
C GLN A 119 -1.08 -2.67 9.67
N ARG A 120 -1.31 -2.32 8.39
CA ARG A 120 -2.05 -3.17 7.46
C ARG A 120 -1.30 -4.46 7.16
N ALA A 121 0.02 -4.41 6.96
CA ALA A 121 0.84 -5.59 6.75
C ALA A 121 0.74 -6.59 7.91
N ILE A 122 0.82 -6.12 9.16
CA ILE A 122 0.65 -6.95 10.36
C ILE A 122 -0.77 -7.52 10.41
N GLU A 123 -1.79 -6.68 10.20
CA GLU A 123 -3.18 -7.11 10.30
C GLU A 123 -3.53 -8.20 9.27
N VAL A 124 -2.94 -8.20 8.09
CA VAL A 124 -3.17 -9.23 7.06
C VAL A 124 -2.11 -10.34 7.03
N ASN A 125 -1.19 -10.38 8.00
CA ASN A 125 -0.10 -11.35 8.06
C ASN A 125 0.76 -11.37 6.79
N CYS A 126 1.16 -10.21 6.30
CA CYS A 126 1.95 -10.08 5.08
C CYS A 126 3.39 -10.57 5.29
N ASP A 127 3.89 -11.43 4.40
CA ASP A 127 5.24 -12.00 4.48
C ASP A 127 6.35 -11.04 4.05
N ALA A 128 6.03 -10.04 3.19
CA ALA A 128 7.00 -9.10 2.66
C ALA A 128 6.37 -7.73 2.38
N MET A 129 7.05 -6.66 2.80
CA MET A 129 6.61 -5.28 2.60
C MET A 129 7.73 -4.41 1.99
N ASP A 130 7.35 -3.45 1.16
CA ASP A 130 8.23 -2.39 0.65
C ASP A 130 8.55 -1.34 1.74
N HIS A 131 9.55 -0.49 1.53
CA HIS A 131 10.32 0.36 2.47
C HIS A 131 9.56 1.29 3.45
N SER A 132 8.24 1.20 3.56
CA SER A 132 7.41 2.25 4.14
C SER A 132 7.43 2.37 5.67
N ALA A 133 7.98 1.49 6.50
CA ALA A 133 8.29 1.89 7.90
C ALA A 133 9.30 0.97 8.58
N PHE A 134 10.58 1.35 8.48
CA PHE A 134 11.69 0.53 8.97
C PHE A 134 11.61 0.22 10.47
N ILE A 135 11.32 1.24 11.29
CA ILE A 135 11.34 1.11 12.75
C ILE A 135 10.21 0.19 13.23
N LEU A 136 8.99 0.42 12.75
CA LEU A 136 7.84 -0.34 13.20
C LEU A 136 7.90 -1.79 12.70
N ALA A 137 8.25 -2.02 11.44
CA ALA A 137 8.38 -3.38 10.92
C ALA A 137 9.46 -4.19 11.64
N ARG A 138 10.57 -3.55 12.06
CA ARG A 138 11.60 -4.19 12.89
C ARG A 138 11.04 -4.62 14.25
N ASP A 139 10.27 -3.77 14.91
CA ASP A 139 9.72 -4.08 16.25
C ASP A 139 8.72 -5.26 16.21
N TYR A 140 8.14 -5.55 15.04
CA TYR A 140 7.24 -6.69 14.81
C TYR A 140 7.90 -7.87 14.06
N ASN A 141 9.22 -7.86 13.87
CA ASN A 141 9.98 -8.88 13.12
C ASN A 141 9.40 -9.18 11.72
N LEU A 142 8.82 -8.18 11.07
CA LEU A 142 8.33 -8.32 9.70
C LEU A 142 9.51 -8.32 8.70
N PRO A 143 9.65 -9.35 7.84
CA PRO A 143 10.62 -9.30 6.76
C PRO A 143 10.27 -8.14 5.82
N MET A 144 11.24 -7.25 5.62
CA MET A 144 11.11 -6.16 4.64
C MET A 144 12.12 -6.36 3.52
N HIS A 145 11.68 -6.15 2.29
CA HIS A 145 12.55 -6.06 1.12
C HIS A 145 12.53 -4.64 0.60
N VAL A 146 13.68 -3.96 0.66
CA VAL A 146 13.87 -2.62 0.10
C VAL A 146 14.51 -2.75 -1.26
N PHE A 147 13.84 -2.26 -2.30
CA PHE A 147 14.32 -2.41 -3.67
C PHE A 147 13.97 -1.20 -4.54
N ASN A 148 14.62 -1.11 -5.70
CA ASN A 148 14.31 -0.07 -6.67
C ASN A 148 13.09 -0.46 -7.50
N PHE A 149 11.95 0.19 -7.23
CA PHE A 149 10.70 -0.02 -7.96
C PHE A 149 10.77 0.34 -9.45
N ASP A 150 11.61 1.31 -9.83
CA ASP A 150 11.72 1.74 -11.23
C ASP A 150 12.41 0.69 -12.12
N LYS A 151 13.17 -0.24 -11.52
CA LYS A 151 13.77 -1.35 -12.23
C LYS A 151 12.70 -2.42 -12.51
N ARG A 152 12.30 -2.51 -13.78
CA ARG A 152 11.33 -3.51 -14.28
C ARG A 152 11.72 -4.93 -13.87
N GLY A 153 10.75 -5.70 -13.41
CA GLY A 153 10.90 -7.09 -12.97
C GLY A 153 11.37 -7.26 -11.53
N SER A 154 11.69 -6.18 -10.80
CA SER A 154 12.25 -6.30 -9.45
C SER A 154 11.29 -6.97 -8.47
N MET A 155 9.99 -6.66 -8.55
CA MET A 155 9.00 -7.28 -7.65
C MET A 155 8.92 -8.80 -7.87
N LYS A 156 8.91 -9.21 -9.13
CA LYS A 156 8.92 -10.62 -9.52
C LYS A 156 10.19 -11.32 -9.05
N GLU A 157 11.36 -10.71 -9.26
CA GLU A 157 12.64 -11.27 -8.82
C GLU A 157 12.66 -11.52 -7.30
N ILE A 158 12.13 -10.58 -6.51
CA ILE A 158 12.04 -10.71 -5.05
C ILE A 158 11.09 -11.85 -4.66
N CYS A 159 9.91 -11.94 -5.27
CA CYS A 159 8.97 -13.02 -5.01
C CYS A 159 9.51 -14.40 -5.44
N GLU A 160 10.42 -14.44 -6.41
CA GLU A 160 11.15 -15.64 -6.83
C GLU A 160 12.35 -15.99 -5.92
N GLY A 161 12.62 -15.19 -4.88
CA GLY A 161 13.72 -15.39 -3.94
C GLY A 161 15.09 -14.97 -4.46
N LYS A 162 15.16 -14.13 -5.50
CA LYS A 162 16.43 -13.58 -6.00
C LYS A 162 16.91 -12.43 -5.11
N ASP A 163 18.23 -12.32 -4.99
CA ASP A 163 18.89 -11.25 -4.25
C ASP A 163 18.85 -9.94 -5.06
N ASN A 164 17.71 -9.24 -4.99
CA ASN A 164 17.51 -7.91 -5.55
C ASN A 164 17.01 -6.97 -4.45
N GLY A 165 17.81 -5.95 -4.14
CA GLY A 165 17.52 -4.98 -3.08
C GLY A 165 18.24 -5.31 -1.78
N THR A 166 17.59 -5.08 -0.66
CA THR A 166 18.12 -5.33 0.68
C THR A 166 17.03 -5.94 1.55
N ILE A 167 17.31 -7.09 2.13
CA ILE A 167 16.44 -7.76 3.10
C ILE A 167 16.74 -7.20 4.48
N ILE A 168 15.71 -6.81 5.20
CA ILE A 168 15.79 -6.42 6.60
C ILE A 168 14.93 -7.42 7.37
N SER A 169 15.57 -8.25 8.17
CA SER A 169 14.95 -9.18 9.10
C SER A 169 15.50 -8.92 10.50
N GLY A 170 14.67 -9.16 11.53
CA GLY A 170 15.01 -8.88 12.93
C GLY A 170 16.03 -9.82 13.58
N GLU A 171 16.59 -10.79 12.84
CA GLU A 171 17.60 -11.70 13.40
C GLU A 171 18.98 -11.04 13.40
N LEU A 172 19.34 -10.46 14.55
CA LEU A 172 20.72 -10.36 14.98
C LEU A 172 21.19 -11.77 15.36
N HIS A 173 22.26 -12.24 14.73
CA HIS A 173 23.09 -13.31 15.28
C HIS A 173 23.57 -12.97 16.70
#